data_AF-A0A535PE71-F1
#
_entry.id   AF-A0A535PE71-F1
#
_cell.length_a   1.000
_cell.length_b   1.000
_cell.length_c   1.000
_cell.angle_alpha   90.00
_cell.angle_beta   90.00
_cell.angle_gamma   90.00
#
_symmetry.space_group_name_H-M   'P 1'
#
loop_
_entity.id
_entity.type
_entity.pdbx_description
1 polymer ?
#
loop_
_entity_poly.entity_id
_entity_poly.type
_entity_poly.pdbx_seq_one_letter_code
_entity_poly.pdbx_strand_id
1 'polypeptide(L)'
;MYYRVAFQVNQQPTWQWRSTALTSLEALFRFLRLYSVIPQDRLRVFSSTSREDLNEQLVQENKGFLTNSATAAQFLYERGIGSREMTHEVSESRARTSTGTLVAADANPSSNESSILPYSPAERSISVLESRRLELELGAGGDHDSSYTFALPLSMSQTLAWVQLFVKVQQGNVAL
;
A
#
# COMPACT_ATOMS: atom_id res chain seq x y z
N MET A 1 20.09 -21.91 -0.86
CA MET A 1 19.96 -20.65 -1.62
C MET A 1 18.76 -19.91 -1.07
N TYR A 2 18.90 -18.62 -0.80
CA TYR A 2 17.88 -17.76 -0.23
C TYR A 2 17.35 -16.79 -1.29
N TYR A 3 16.06 -16.52 -1.22
CA TYR A 3 15.36 -15.59 -2.10
C TYR A 3 14.61 -14.57 -1.28
N ARG A 4 14.54 -13.33 -1.76
CA ARG A 4 13.71 -12.31 -1.14
C ARG A 4 13.24 -11.31 -2.19
N VAL A 5 11.99 -10.92 -2.07
CA VAL A 5 11.32 -9.99 -2.98
C VAL A 5 11.20 -8.62 -2.33
N ALA A 6 11.67 -7.62 -3.05
CA ALA A 6 11.45 -6.22 -2.77
C ALA A 6 10.49 -5.60 -3.78
N PHE A 7 9.92 -4.47 -3.41
CA PHE A 7 8.95 -3.74 -4.21
C PHE A 7 9.21 -2.24 -4.07
N GLN A 8 8.77 -1.49 -5.08
CA GLN A 8 8.90 -0.04 -5.14
C GLN A 8 7.54 0.60 -4.84
N VAL A 9 7.41 1.32 -3.72
CA VAL A 9 6.16 2.00 -3.31
C VAL A 9 6.04 3.34 -4.04
N ASN A 10 4.85 3.67 -4.58
CA ASN A 10 4.47 5.00 -5.05
C ASN A 10 5.53 5.73 -5.91
N GLN A 11 6.16 5.02 -6.87
CA GLN A 11 7.20 5.56 -7.75
C GLN A 11 8.46 6.10 -7.04
N GLN A 12 8.63 5.86 -5.74
CA GLN A 12 9.85 6.26 -5.03
C GLN A 12 11.04 5.43 -5.51
N PRO A 13 12.24 5.99 -5.65
CA PRO A 13 13.39 5.25 -6.17
C PRO A 13 13.91 4.13 -5.24
N THR A 14 13.30 3.94 -4.07
CA THR A 14 13.78 3.01 -3.04
C THR A 14 13.01 1.69 -3.05
N TRP A 15 13.76 0.60 -3.15
CA TRP A 15 13.29 -0.75 -2.95
C TRP A 15 13.17 -1.06 -1.46
N GLN A 16 12.04 -1.66 -1.08
CA GLN A 16 11.77 -2.09 0.29
C GLN A 16 11.41 -3.58 0.31
N TRP A 17 11.76 -4.29 1.39
CA TRP A 17 11.40 -5.71 1.52
C TRP A 17 9.89 -5.93 1.71
N ARG A 18 9.30 -6.92 1.02
CA ARG A 18 7.92 -7.39 1.28
C ARG A 18 7.80 -8.83 1.71
N SER A 19 8.77 -9.66 1.34
CA SER A 19 8.82 -11.04 1.80
C SER A 19 9.84 -11.18 2.93
N THR A 20 9.67 -12.25 3.70
CA THR A 20 10.73 -12.82 4.52
C THR A 20 11.75 -13.53 3.61
N ALA A 21 12.91 -13.88 4.16
CA ALA A 21 13.87 -14.70 3.41
C ALA A 21 13.25 -16.08 3.14
N LEU A 22 13.04 -16.39 1.86
CA LEU A 22 12.49 -17.64 1.38
C LEU A 22 13.63 -18.62 1.10
N THR A 23 13.51 -19.85 1.57
CA THR A 23 14.50 -20.91 1.35
C THR A 23 14.16 -21.81 0.16
N SER A 24 12.99 -21.60 -0.46
CA SER A 24 12.47 -22.42 -1.55
C SER A 24 12.00 -21.56 -2.71
N LEU A 25 12.31 -22.02 -3.93
CA LEU A 25 11.87 -21.40 -5.18
C LEU A 25 10.34 -21.49 -5.35
N GLU A 26 9.73 -22.57 -4.86
CA GLU A 26 8.27 -22.75 -4.90
C GLU A 26 7.56 -21.71 -4.02
N ALA A 27 8.11 -21.40 -2.85
CA ALA A 27 7.59 -20.33 -1.99
C ALA A 27 7.69 -18.97 -2.68
N LEU A 28 8.76 -18.73 -3.45
CA LEU A 28 8.93 -17.52 -4.25
C LEU A 28 7.89 -17.44 -5.37
N PHE A 29 7.62 -18.52 -6.10
CA PHE A 29 6.59 -18.52 -7.15
C PHE A 29 5.20 -18.28 -6.59
N ARG A 30 4.85 -18.90 -5.46
CA ARG A 30 3.58 -18.63 -4.77
C ARG A 30 3.46 -17.17 -4.35
N PHE A 31 4.55 -16.59 -3.82
CA PHE A 31 4.59 -15.18 -3.47
C PHE A 31 4.37 -14.29 -4.72
N LEU A 32 5.10 -14.53 -5.80
CA LEU A 32 4.94 -13.76 -7.04
C LEU A 32 3.53 -13.87 -7.63
N ARG A 33 2.90 -15.05 -7.56
CA ARG A 33 1.50 -15.23 -7.98
C ARG A 33 0.53 -14.41 -7.12
N LEU A 34 0.73 -14.38 -5.80
CA LEU A 34 -0.09 -13.58 -4.89
C LEU A 34 0.01 -12.08 -5.16
N TYR A 35 1.20 -11.61 -5.54
CA TYR A 35 1.47 -10.20 -5.86
C TYR A 35 1.41 -9.89 -7.36
N SER A 36 0.77 -10.73 -8.17
CA SER A 36 0.62 -10.55 -9.62
C SER A 36 -0.16 -9.28 -10.02
N VAL A 37 -0.95 -8.72 -9.10
CA VAL A 37 -1.67 -7.44 -9.28
C VAL A 37 -0.69 -6.25 -9.34
N ILE A 38 0.52 -6.39 -8.79
CA ILE A 38 1.55 -5.35 -8.85
C ILE A 38 2.30 -5.48 -10.17
N PRO A 39 2.57 -4.37 -10.89
CA PRO A 39 3.41 -4.39 -12.08
C PRO A 39 4.75 -5.07 -11.79
N GLN A 40 5.14 -6.01 -12.65
CA GLN A 40 6.33 -6.83 -12.43
C GLN A 40 7.61 -6.00 -12.41
N ASP A 41 7.61 -4.83 -13.06
CA ASP A 41 8.69 -3.84 -13.08
C ASP A 41 8.96 -3.25 -11.69
N ARG A 42 7.93 -3.27 -10.83
CA ARG A 42 7.97 -2.79 -9.44
C ARG A 42 8.24 -3.92 -8.44
N LEU A 43 8.54 -5.12 -8.93
CA LEU A 43 8.90 -6.28 -8.13
C LEU A 43 10.31 -6.73 -8.52
N ARG A 44 11.18 -6.86 -7.52
CA ARG A 44 12.57 -7.29 -7.73
C ARG A 44 12.89 -8.46 -6.83
N VAL A 45 13.45 -9.50 -7.43
CA VAL A 45 13.85 -10.73 -6.76
C VAL A 45 15.36 -10.67 -6.52
N PHE A 46 15.73 -10.81 -5.26
CA PHE A 46 17.12 -10.93 -4.81
C PHE A 46 17.40 -12.38 -4.49
N SER A 47 18.60 -12.84 -4.85
CA SER A 47 19.05 -14.20 -4.57
C SER A 47 20.49 -14.21 -4.09
N SER A 48 20.74 -14.97 -3.02
CA SER A 48 22.09 -15.19 -2.51
C SER A 48 22.18 -16.57 -1.83
N THR A 49 23.40 -17.08 -1.68
CA THR A 49 23.71 -18.27 -0.89
C THR A 49 23.67 -17.99 0.61
N SER A 50 23.82 -16.71 1.02
CA SER A 50 23.78 -16.22 2.39
C SER A 50 22.58 -15.29 2.61
N ARG A 51 22.00 -15.31 3.82
CA ARG A 51 20.82 -14.50 4.16
C ARG A 51 21.21 -13.04 4.41
N GLU A 52 22.39 -12.85 4.99
CA GLU A 52 22.97 -11.58 5.39
C GLU A 52 23.26 -10.73 4.16
N ASP A 53 23.80 -11.37 3.11
CA ASP A 53 24.13 -10.75 1.83
C ASP A 53 22.91 -10.14 1.13
N LEU A 54 21.71 -10.70 1.31
CA LEU A 54 20.50 -10.17 0.68
C LEU A 54 20.26 -8.71 1.08
N ASN A 55 20.54 -8.37 2.35
CA ASN A 55 20.35 -7.00 2.83
C ASN A 55 21.37 -6.03 2.22
N GLU A 56 22.62 -6.48 2.07
CA GLU A 56 23.66 -5.71 1.40
C GLU A 56 23.29 -5.46 -0.06
N GLN A 57 22.75 -6.49 -0.73
CA GLN A 57 22.28 -6.36 -2.11
C GLN A 57 21.17 -5.31 -2.26
N LEU A 58 20.20 -5.26 -1.35
CA LEU A 58 19.16 -4.22 -1.38
C LEU A 58 19.74 -2.81 -1.21
N VAL A 59 20.68 -2.65 -0.28
CA VAL A 59 21.33 -1.36 -0.02
C VAL A 59 22.14 -0.91 -1.23
N GLN A 60 22.84 -1.83 -1.89
CA GLN A 60 23.61 -1.56 -3.11
C GLN A 60 22.68 -1.18 -4.27
N GLU A 61 21.59 -1.93 -4.47
CA GLU A 61 20.59 -1.65 -5.50
C GLU A 61 19.94 -0.27 -5.30
N ASN A 62 19.61 0.09 -4.06
CA ASN A 62 19.06 1.41 -3.72
C ASN A 62 20.06 2.55 -3.94
N LYS A 63 21.35 2.26 -3.97
CA LYS A 63 22.42 3.21 -4.32
C LYS A 63 22.69 3.26 -5.83
N GLY A 64 21.96 2.48 -6.63
CA GLY A 64 22.11 2.41 -8.08
C GLY A 64 23.22 1.48 -8.56
N PHE A 65 23.79 0.65 -7.69
CA PHE A 65 24.72 -0.40 -8.11
C PHE A 65 23.94 -1.58 -8.68
N LEU A 66 24.38 -2.07 -9.84
CA LEU A 66 23.82 -3.26 -10.48
C LEU A 66 24.19 -4.47 -9.64
N THR A 67 23.24 -4.91 -8.82
CA THR A 67 23.38 -6.12 -8.04
C THR A 67 22.84 -7.31 -8.84
N ASN A 68 23.20 -8.54 -8.47
CA ASN A 68 22.59 -9.78 -9.01
C ASN A 68 21.11 -9.93 -8.58
N SER A 69 20.31 -8.91 -8.88
CA SER A 69 18.89 -8.83 -8.64
C SER A 69 18.18 -8.79 -9.99
N ALA A 70 17.05 -9.48 -10.10
CA ALA A 70 16.30 -9.58 -11.34
C ALA A 70 14.89 -9.02 -11.13
N THR A 71 14.36 -8.34 -12.14
CA THR A 71 12.94 -7.98 -12.16
C THR A 71 12.10 -9.25 -12.11
N ALA A 72 10.94 -9.24 -11.44
CA ALA A 72 10.08 -10.42 -11.36
C ALA A 72 9.72 -10.98 -12.75
N ALA A 73 9.51 -10.10 -13.73
CA ALA A 73 9.29 -10.48 -15.13
C ALA A 73 10.46 -11.28 -15.72
N GLN A 74 11.68 -10.75 -15.59
CA GLN A 74 12.89 -11.41 -16.06
C GLN A 74 13.11 -12.74 -15.35
N PHE A 75 12.92 -12.77 -14.04
CA PHE A 75 13.08 -13.97 -13.22
C PHE A 75 12.09 -15.08 -13.60
N LEU A 76 10.83 -14.73 -13.92
CA LEU A 76 9.82 -15.68 -14.38
C LEU A 76 10.07 -16.15 -15.81
N TYR A 77 10.55 -15.27 -16.69
CA TYR A 77 10.91 -15.59 -18.07
C TYR A 77 12.11 -16.54 -18.14
N GLU A 78 13.19 -16.24 -17.41
CA GLU A 78 14.42 -17.03 -17.39
C GLU A 78 14.22 -18.45 -16.81
N ARG A 79 13.18 -18.64 -15.97
CA ARG A 79 12.87 -19.92 -15.31
C ARG A 79 11.68 -20.66 -15.91
N GLY A 80 11.19 -20.26 -17.08
CA GLY A 80 10.25 -21.06 -17.87
C GLY A 80 8.78 -20.92 -17.50
N ILE A 81 8.31 -19.74 -17.08
CA ILE A 81 6.87 -19.40 -17.02
C ILE A 81 6.59 -18.15 -17.88
N GLY A 82 7.18 -18.12 -19.08
CA GLY A 82 6.90 -17.13 -20.11
C GLY A 82 6.79 -17.84 -21.45
N SER A 83 5.56 -17.96 -21.94
CA SER A 83 5.28 -18.34 -23.31
C SER A 83 6.04 -17.43 -24.28
N ARG A 84 6.63 -18.06 -25.31
CA ARG A 84 7.00 -17.48 -26.59
C ARG A 84 6.08 -16.31 -27.00
N GLU A 85 6.65 -15.12 -27.13
CA GLU A 85 6.66 -14.31 -28.37
C GLU A 85 7.28 -12.94 -28.03
N MET A 86 8.49 -12.70 -28.53
CA MET A 86 9.22 -11.45 -28.37
C MET A 86 9.10 -10.70 -29.70
N THR A 87 7.96 -10.07 -29.96
CA THR A 87 7.81 -9.09 -31.04
C THR A 87 8.09 -7.72 -30.47
N HIS A 88 9.37 -7.38 -30.57
CA HIS A 88 9.93 -6.07 -30.31
C HIS A 88 9.54 -5.17 -31.48
N GLU A 89 8.45 -4.41 -31.37
CA GLU A 89 8.10 -3.40 -32.37
C GLU A 89 8.07 -2.01 -31.75
N VAL A 90 9.14 -1.32 -32.10
CA VAL A 90 9.37 0.12 -32.04
C VAL A 90 8.21 0.84 -32.73
N SER A 91 7.61 1.83 -32.08
CA SER A 91 7.13 2.99 -32.82
C SER A 91 7.14 4.23 -31.94
N GLU A 92 8.09 5.11 -32.24
CA GLU A 92 8.01 6.53 -31.95
C GLU A 92 6.72 7.10 -32.57
N SER A 93 6.06 8.04 -31.88
CA SER A 93 5.52 9.22 -32.55
C SER A 93 5.16 10.31 -31.54
N ARG A 94 5.75 11.48 -31.79
CA ARG A 94 5.66 12.76 -31.11
C ARG A 94 4.43 13.57 -31.56
N ALA A 95 4.10 14.62 -30.78
CA ALA A 95 3.34 15.84 -31.12
C ALA A 95 1.81 15.77 -30.91
N ARG A 96 1.07 16.83 -30.54
CA ARG A 96 1.30 18.21 -30.05
C ARG A 96 -0.10 18.72 -29.60
N THR A 97 -0.11 19.67 -28.66
CA THR A 97 -1.10 20.76 -28.44
C THR A 97 -2.60 20.51 -28.67
N SER A 98 -3.42 20.81 -27.66
CA SER A 98 -4.51 21.78 -27.89
C SER A 98 -5.05 22.38 -26.60
N THR A 99 -5.21 23.70 -26.70
CA THR A 99 -5.77 24.69 -25.79
C THR A 99 -7.27 24.48 -25.56
N GLY A 100 -7.77 24.84 -24.37
CA GLY A 100 -9.21 24.90 -24.09
C GLY A 100 -9.54 25.48 -22.71
N THR A 101 -9.44 26.80 -22.56
CA THR A 101 -9.97 27.62 -21.46
C THR A 101 -11.48 27.84 -21.65
N LEU A 102 -12.33 27.73 -20.62
CA LEU A 102 -13.47 28.65 -20.31
C LEU A 102 -13.95 28.44 -18.84
N VAL A 103 -13.67 29.35 -17.89
CA VAL A 103 -14.51 30.43 -17.27
C VAL A 103 -15.52 30.01 -16.16
N ALA A 104 -15.19 30.48 -14.94
CA ALA A 104 -15.93 30.99 -13.77
C ALA A 104 -17.34 30.51 -13.36
N ALA A 105 -17.50 30.26 -12.05
CA ALA A 105 -18.62 30.78 -11.25
C ALA A 105 -18.26 30.81 -9.75
N ASP A 106 -18.61 31.93 -9.14
CA ASP A 106 -18.40 32.40 -7.77
C ASP A 106 -19.43 31.83 -6.78
N ALA A 107 -19.06 31.70 -5.50
CA ALA A 107 -19.94 31.81 -4.31
C ALA A 107 -19.19 31.40 -3.04
N ASN A 108 -18.55 32.37 -2.39
CA ASN A 108 -18.41 32.35 -0.93
C ASN A 108 -19.76 32.74 -0.29
N PRO A 109 -20.08 32.20 0.88
CA PRO A 109 -20.57 33.09 1.93
C PRO A 109 -19.78 32.93 3.24
N SER A 110 -19.23 34.07 3.64
CA SER A 110 -18.76 34.42 4.98
C SER A 110 -19.87 34.27 6.02
N SER A 111 -19.51 33.85 7.24
CA SER A 111 -20.15 34.37 8.45
C SER A 111 -19.16 34.36 9.62
N ASN A 112 -19.13 35.48 10.33
CA ASN A 112 -18.13 35.97 11.26
C ASN A 112 -18.63 36.02 12.71
N GLU A 113 -17.67 36.01 13.64
CA GLU A 113 -17.64 36.52 15.04
C GLU A 113 -18.68 36.01 16.08
N SER A 114 -18.28 35.39 17.19
CA SER A 114 -17.55 35.89 18.38
C SER A 114 -18.49 36.29 19.52
N SER A 115 -18.33 35.68 20.69
CA SER A 115 -18.50 36.34 21.99
C SER A 115 -17.88 35.50 23.11
N ILE A 116 -17.09 36.15 23.95
CA ILE A 116 -16.32 35.57 25.06
C ILE A 116 -16.90 36.07 26.41
N LEU A 117 -16.80 35.19 27.43
CA LEU A 117 -16.75 35.39 28.91
C LEU A 117 -18.08 35.51 29.70
N PRO A 118 -18.12 35.21 31.04
CA PRO A 118 -17.05 34.85 31.99
C PRO A 118 -17.28 33.57 32.85
N TYR A 119 -16.24 33.16 33.60
CA TYR A 119 -16.10 32.01 34.50
C TYR A 119 -17.12 31.90 35.67
N SER A 120 -17.49 30.68 36.08
CA SER A 120 -17.60 30.23 37.50
C SER A 120 -17.88 28.70 37.62
N PRO A 121 -17.59 28.04 38.76
CA PRO A 121 -17.13 26.65 38.79
C PRO A 121 -18.19 25.59 39.14
N ALA A 122 -17.84 24.36 38.79
CA ALA A 122 -18.29 23.10 39.40
C ALA A 122 -19.77 22.71 39.22
N GLU A 123 -20.05 22.11 38.07
CA GLU A 123 -20.53 20.74 37.99
C GLU A 123 -20.32 20.32 36.54
N ARG A 124 -19.40 19.36 36.31
CA ARG A 124 -19.11 18.87 34.96
C ARG A 124 -20.31 18.03 34.53
N SER A 125 -21.38 18.71 34.10
CA SER A 125 -22.57 18.12 33.53
C SER A 125 -22.12 17.49 32.21
N ILE A 126 -21.72 16.22 32.32
CA ILE A 126 -21.33 15.41 31.19
C ILE A 126 -22.47 15.45 30.18
N SER A 127 -22.16 15.87 28.96
CA SER A 127 -23.16 15.90 27.89
C SER A 127 -23.75 14.50 27.73
N VAL A 128 -25.02 14.38 27.35
CA VAL A 128 -25.68 13.06 27.18
C VAL A 128 -24.88 12.14 26.24
N LEU A 129 -24.17 12.73 25.27
CA LEU A 129 -23.24 12.02 24.38
C LEU A 129 -21.98 11.54 25.10
N GLU A 130 -21.37 12.36 25.95
CA GLU A 130 -20.24 11.94 26.79
C GLU A 130 -20.67 10.86 27.79
N SER A 131 -21.85 10.96 28.38
CA SER A 131 -22.39 9.92 29.26
C SER A 131 -22.55 8.58 28.55
N ARG A 132 -23.12 8.58 27.33
CA ARG A 132 -23.24 7.37 26.50
C ARG A 132 -21.89 6.81 26.06
N ARG A 133 -20.92 7.69 25.76
CA ARG A 133 -19.57 7.27 25.40
C ARG A 133 -18.84 6.64 26.59
N LEU A 134 -18.97 7.25 27.77
CA LEU A 134 -18.40 6.76 29.02
C LEU A 134 -19.01 5.40 29.42
N GLU A 135 -20.31 5.21 29.18
CA GLU A 135 -21.01 3.93 29.40
C GLU A 135 -20.50 2.81 28.47
N LEU A 136 -20.13 3.13 27.22
CA LEU A 136 -19.49 2.19 26.29
C LEU A 136 -18.04 1.87 26.68
N GLU A 137 -17.27 2.88 27.10
CA GLU A 137 -15.87 2.73 27.50
C GLU A 137 -15.71 2.00 28.85
N LEU A 138 -16.67 2.13 29.76
CA LEU A 138 -16.70 1.45 31.07
C LEU A 138 -17.49 0.12 31.07
N GLY A 139 -18.16 -0.20 29.96
CA GLY A 139 -18.95 -1.42 29.81
C GLY A 139 -18.09 -2.68 29.86
N ALA A 140 -18.72 -3.81 30.20
CA ALA A 140 -18.08 -5.11 30.17
C ALA A 140 -17.83 -5.55 28.72
N GLY A 141 -16.67 -5.20 28.18
CA GLY A 141 -16.12 -5.87 27.00
C GLY A 141 -15.91 -4.97 25.80
N GLY A 142 -14.76 -4.30 25.77
CA GLY A 142 -13.99 -4.24 24.54
C GLY A 142 -13.09 -5.47 24.48
N ASP A 143 -12.87 -6.02 23.29
CA ASP A 143 -11.87 -7.05 23.00
C ASP A 143 -10.42 -6.52 23.11
N HIS A 144 -10.22 -5.49 23.94
CA HIS A 144 -9.02 -4.67 24.06
C HIS A 144 -7.77 -5.45 24.49
N ASP A 145 -7.95 -6.64 25.08
CA ASP A 145 -6.86 -7.54 25.49
C ASP A 145 -6.55 -8.64 24.47
N SER A 146 -7.33 -8.73 23.37
CA SER A 146 -7.04 -9.68 22.30
C SER A 146 -5.96 -9.11 21.40
N SER A 147 -4.82 -9.80 21.33
CA SER A 147 -3.78 -9.45 20.36
C SER A 147 -4.38 -9.47 18.95
N TYR A 148 -4.38 -8.31 18.28
CA TYR A 148 -4.84 -8.21 16.91
C TYR A 148 -4.03 -9.17 16.03
N THR A 149 -4.70 -10.17 15.49
CA THR A 149 -4.07 -11.14 14.59
C THR A 149 -4.31 -10.69 13.16
N PHE A 150 -3.27 -10.19 12.51
CA PHE A 150 -3.31 -9.88 11.09
C PHE A 150 -3.51 -11.18 10.28
N ALA A 151 -4.63 -11.29 9.57
CA ALA A 151 -4.93 -12.40 8.68
C ALA A 151 -4.95 -11.92 7.22
N LEU A 152 -4.29 -12.69 6.34
CA LEU A 152 -4.37 -12.46 4.90
C LEU A 152 -5.74 -12.92 4.38
N PRO A 153 -6.28 -12.27 3.32
CA PRO A 153 -7.48 -12.73 2.67
C PRO A 153 -7.32 -14.17 2.18
N LEU A 154 -8.23 -15.05 2.59
CA LEU A 154 -8.21 -16.47 2.25
C LEU A 154 -8.81 -16.75 0.87
N SER A 155 -9.52 -15.77 0.29
CA SER A 155 -10.20 -15.91 -0.99
C SER A 155 -10.13 -14.63 -1.84
N MET A 156 -10.28 -14.81 -3.15
CA MET A 156 -10.36 -13.69 -4.10
C MET A 156 -11.55 -12.76 -3.81
N SER A 157 -12.69 -13.33 -3.39
CA SER A 157 -13.86 -12.55 -2.98
C SER A 157 -13.58 -11.66 -1.79
N GLN A 158 -12.82 -12.16 -0.80
CA GLN A 158 -12.41 -11.36 0.35
C GLN A 158 -11.44 -10.24 -0.07
N THR A 159 -10.48 -10.51 -0.96
CA THR A 159 -9.60 -9.49 -1.53
C THR A 159 -10.39 -8.37 -2.23
N LEU A 160 -11.37 -8.72 -3.05
CA LEU A 160 -12.22 -7.74 -3.74
C LEU A 160 -13.04 -6.90 -2.75
N ALA A 161 -13.59 -7.52 -1.71
CA ALA A 161 -14.31 -6.80 -0.66
C ALA A 161 -13.41 -5.78 0.06
N TRP A 162 -12.17 -6.15 0.37
CA TRP A 162 -11.17 -5.23 0.95
C TRP A 162 -10.82 -4.07 0.01
N VAL A 163 -10.64 -4.33 -1.29
CA VAL A 163 -10.36 -3.29 -2.29
C VAL A 163 -11.55 -2.33 -2.41
N GLN A 164 -12.78 -2.85 -2.45
CA GLN A 164 -13.99 -2.02 -2.51
C GLN A 164 -14.16 -1.16 -1.26
N LEU A 165 -13.90 -1.71 -0.08
CA LEU A 165 -13.94 -0.96 1.17
C LEU A 165 -12.90 0.18 1.17
N PHE A 166 -11.67 -0.11 0.73
CA PHE A 166 -10.62 0.90 0.61
C PHE A 166 -11.03 2.06 -0.31
N VAL A 167 -11.62 1.75 -1.45
CA VAL A 167 -12.15 2.77 -2.38
C VAL A 167 -13.26 3.61 -1.72
N LYS A 168 -14.16 2.99 -0.96
CA LYS A 168 -15.23 3.70 -0.24
C LYS A 168 -14.70 4.64 0.84
N VAL A 169 -13.66 4.23 1.58
CA VAL A 169 -13.01 5.08 2.59
C VAL A 169 -12.33 6.29 1.94
N GLN A 170 -11.63 6.09 0.81
CA GLN A 170 -11.02 7.19 0.05
C GLN A 170 -12.05 8.19 -0.49
N GLN A 171 -13.24 7.72 -0.82
CA GLN A 171 -14.37 8.55 -1.27
C GLN A 171 -15.11 9.23 -0.12
N GLY A 172 -14.73 8.99 1.14
CA GLY A 172 -15.41 9.55 2.32
C GLY A 172 -16.77 8.91 2.63
N ASN A 173 -17.09 7.78 1.98
CA ASN A 173 -18.38 7.10 2.14
C ASN A 173 -18.45 6.22 3.40
N VAL A 174 -17.31 5.95 4.05
CA VAL A 174 -17.20 5.17 5.28
C VAL A 174 -16.11 5.79 6.15
N ALA A 175 -16.43 6.14 7.39
CA ALA A 175 -15.46 6.51 8.41
C ALA A 175 -15.00 5.25 9.15
N LEU A 176 -13.68 5.08 9.27
CA LEU A 176 -13.06 4.05 10.12
C LEU A 176 -12.88 4.57 11.55
#